data_AF-D5BX46-F1
#
_entry.id   AF-D5BX46-F1
#
_cell.length_a   1.000
_cell.length_b   1.000
_cell.length_c   1.000
_cell.angle_alpha   90.00
_cell.angle_beta   90.00
_cell.angle_gamma   90.00
#
_symmetry.space_group_name_H-M   'P 1'
#
loop_
_entity.id
_entity.type
_entity.pdbx_description
1 polymer ?
#
loop_
_entity_poly.entity_id
_entity_poly.type
_entity_poly.pdbx_seq_one_letter_code
_entity_poly.pdbx_strand_id
1 'polypeptide(L)' 'MIRLFRPQIEQLLRHRDEIINKAHIERPDDDVLEDRDLEITGYLPINVDCWLETLRAQLARLI' A
#
# COMPACT_ATOMS: atom_id res chain seq x y z
N MET A 1 -14.30 8.89 -3.97
CA MET A 1 -14.03 7.44 -4.02
C MET A 1 -12.77 7.02 -3.24
N ILE A 2 -11.63 7.71 -3.36
CA ILE A 2 -10.35 7.29 -2.72
C ILE A 2 -10.33 7.40 -1.18
N ARG A 3 -11.10 8.32 -0.56
CA ARG A 3 -11.05 8.53 0.90
C ARG A 3 -11.35 7.29 1.74
N LEU A 4 -12.25 6.42 1.28
CA LEU A 4 -12.62 5.22 2.02
C LEU A 4 -11.55 4.13 1.98
N PHE A 5 -10.49 4.26 1.17
CA PHE A 5 -9.42 3.27 1.06
C PHE A 5 -8.07 3.81 1.55
N ARG A 6 -8.08 4.94 2.27
CA ARG A 6 -6.86 5.57 2.80
C ARG A 6 -5.95 4.58 3.55
N PRO A 7 -6.43 3.73 4.47
CA PRO A 7 -5.52 2.85 5.20
C PRO A 7 -4.85 1.81 4.30
N GLN A 8 -5.54 1.29 3.28
CA GLN A 8 -4.98 0.35 2.31
C GLN A 8 -3.92 1.02 1.43
N ILE A 9 -4.15 2.26 1.01
CA ILE A 9 -3.17 3.04 0.23
C ILE A 9 -1.93 3.34 1.07
N GLU A 10 -2.10 3.74 2.33
CA GLU A 10 -0.98 3.98 3.24
C GLU A 10 -0.14 2.70 3.44
N GLN A 11 -0.78 1.53 3.52
CA GLN A 11 -0.07 0.26 3.60
C GLN A 11 0.73 -0.02 2.32
N LEU A 12 0.16 0.19 1.13
CA LEU A 12 0.86 0.00 -0.13
C LEU A 12 2.06 0.95 -0.28
N LEU A 13 1.92 2.21 0.16
CA LEU A 13 3.02 3.18 0.13
C LEU A 13 4.16 2.77 1.08
N ARG A 14 3.84 2.38 2.32
CA ARG A 14 4.85 1.88 3.27
C ARG A 14 5.58 0.65 2.72
N HIS A 15 4.82 -0.29 2.13
CA HIS A 15 5.39 -1.48 1.53
C HIS A 15 6.32 -1.16 0.36
N ARG A 16 5.92 -0.25 -0.54
CA ARG A 16 6.79 0.24 -1.61
C ARG A 16 8.09 0.79 -1.04
N ASP A 17 8.02 1.66 -0.04
CA ASP A 17 9.20 2.30 0.54
C ASP A 17 10.15 1.25 1.18
N GLU A 18 9.62 0.19 1.79
CA GLU A 18 10.40 -0.95 2.29
C GLU A 18 11.13 -1.70 1.17
N ILE A 19 10.44 -1.99 0.06
CA ILE A 19 11.01 -2.71 -1.10
C ILE A 19 12.11 -1.87 -1.76
N ILE A 20 11.87 -0.59 -2.00
CA ILE A 20 12.85 0.32 -2.61
C ILE A 20 14.09 0.45 -1.70
N ASN A 21 13.90 0.64 -0.39
CA ASN A 21 15.02 0.73 0.54
C ASN A 21 15.85 -0.56 0.57
N LYS A 22 15.19 -1.72 0.55
CA LYS A 22 15.88 -3.00 0.47
C LYS A 22 16.69 -3.12 -0.82
N ALA A 23 16.11 -2.79 -1.96
CA ALA A 23 16.80 -2.84 -3.25
C ALA A 23 18.02 -1.91 -3.27
N HIS A 24 17.89 -0.70 -2.73
CA HIS A 24 18.99 0.26 -2.64
C HIS A 24 20.14 -0.24 -1.75
N ILE A 25 19.84 -0.91 -0.64
CA ILE A 25 20.88 -1.51 0.23
C ILE A 25 21.58 -2.67 -0.49
N GLU A 26 20.85 -3.49 -1.25
CA GLU A 26 21.39 -4.65 -1.96
C GLU A 26 22.19 -4.25 -3.22
N ARG A 27 21.82 -3.14 -3.87
CA ARG A 27 22.43 -2.61 -5.09
C ARG A 27 22.68 -1.10 -4.97
N PRO A 28 23.69 -0.67 -4.19
CA PRO A 28 23.90 0.74 -3.86
C PRO A 28 24.36 1.60 -5.04
N ASP A 29 24.99 1.00 -6.05
CA ASP A 29 25.49 1.71 -7.23
C ASP A 29 24.46 1.79 -8.38
N ASP A 30 23.32 1.10 -8.26
CA ASP A 30 22.26 1.08 -9.27
C ASP A 30 21.21 2.17 -9.00
N ASP A 31 20.68 2.77 -10.08
CA ASP A 31 19.49 3.61 -9.99
C ASP A 31 18.23 2.75 -9.88
N VAL A 32 17.91 2.35 -8.64
CA VAL A 32 16.76 1.49 -8.33
C VAL A 32 15.41 2.10 -8.71
N LEU A 33 15.33 3.40 -8.97
CA LEU A 33 14.08 4.05 -9.40
C LEU A 33 13.80 3.86 -10.90
N GLU A 34 14.84 3.55 -11.68
CA GLU A 34 14.75 3.22 -13.11
C GLU A 34 14.67 1.70 -13.37
N ASP A 35 14.70 0.89 -12.31
CA ASP A 35 14.59 -0.56 -12.38
C ASP A 35 13.17 -1.00 -12.73
N ARG A 36 12.99 -1.55 -13.94
CA ARG A 36 11.70 -2.03 -14.44
C ARG A 36 11.17 -3.23 -13.67
N ASP A 37 12.04 -4.00 -13.01
CA ASP A 37 11.60 -5.13 -12.18
C ASP A 37 10.90 -4.65 -10.89
N LEU A 38 11.07 -3.37 -10.52
CA LEU A 38 10.42 -2.71 -9.38
C LEU A 38 9.18 -1.88 -9.76
N GLU A 39 8.72 -1.94 -11.01
CA GLU A 39 7.54 -1.21 -11.50
C GLU A 39 6.27 -1.54 -10.68
N ILE A 40 6.15 -2.78 -10.21
CA ILE A 40 5.11 -3.20 -9.27
C ILE A 40 5.78 -3.71 -8.00
N THR A 41 5.81 -2.87 -6.97
CA THR A 41 6.40 -3.26 -5.68
C THR A 41 5.49 -4.14 -4.83
N GLY A 42 4.19 -4.20 -5.14
CA GLY A 42 3.25 -5.08 -4.45
C GLY A 42 1.79 -4.81 -4.80
N TYR A 43 0.91 -5.67 -4.30
CA TYR A 43 -0.54 -5.52 -4.45
C TYR A 43 -1.24 -5.94 -3.16
N LEU A 44 -2.41 -5.36 -2.90
CA LEU A 44 -3.24 -5.68 -1.73
C LEU A 44 -4.64 -6.03 -2.22
N PRO A 45 -5.04 -7.32 -2.19
CA PRO A 45 -6.41 -7.69 -2.53
C PRO A 45 -7.37 -7.16 -1.47
N ILE A 46 -8.47 -6.56 -1.90
CA ILE A 46 -9.50 -6.01 -1.00
C ILE A 46 -10.85 -6.63 -1.37
N ASN A 47 -11.49 -7.25 -0.38
CA ASN A 47 -12.91 -7.56 -0.47
C ASN A 47 -13.71 -6.32 -0.08
N VAL A 48 -14.39 -5.73 -1.06
CA VAL A 48 -15.12 -4.46 -0.88
C VAL A 48 -16.29 -4.62 0.09
N ASP A 49 -17.01 -5.74 0.07
CA ASP A 49 -18.17 -5.95 0.94
C ASP A 49 -17.74 -6.04 2.41
N CYS A 50 -16.71 -6.84 2.70
CA CYS A 50 -16.14 -6.91 4.05
C CYS A 50 -15.61 -5.54 4.53
N TRP A 51 -15.04 -4.75 3.62
CA TRP A 51 -14.54 -3.43 3.94
C TRP A 51 -15.66 -2.43 4.27
N LEU A 52 -16.75 -2.46 3.52
CA LEU A 52 -17.93 -1.65 3.78
C LEU A 52 -18.54 -1.98 5.14
N GLU A 53 -18.66 -3.26 5.50
CA GLU A 53 -19.15 -3.65 6.83
C GLU A 53 -18.25 -3.13 7.95
N THR A 54 -16.93 -3.16 7.76
CA THR A 54 -15.97 -2.58 8.71
C THR A 54 -16.18 -1.07 8.88
N LEU A 55 -16.32 -0.33 7.77
CA LEU A 55 -16.55 1.11 7.78
C LEU A 55 -17.88 1.48 8.46
N ARG A 56 -18.96 0.73 8.16
CA ARG A 56 -20.27 0.92 8.80
C ARG A 56 -20.18 0.71 10.30
N ALA A 57 -19.53 -0.36 10.74
CA ALA A 57 -19.33 -0.64 12.16
C ALA A 57 -18.51 0.45 12.86
N GLN A 58 -17.51 1.05 12.19
CA GLN A 58 -16.76 2.18 12.74
C GLN A 58 -17.58 3.45 12.86
N LEU A 59 -18.37 3.80 11.82
CA LEU A 59 -19.26 4.96 11.86
C LEU A 59 -20.30 4.83 12.97
N ALA A 60 -20.87 3.64 13.17
CA ALA A 60 -21.85 3.38 14.22
C ALA A 60 -21.28 3.48 15.65
N ARG A 61 -19.96 3.45 15.83
CA ARG A 61 -19.29 3.65 17.13
C ARG A 61 -18.97 5.12 17.41
N LEU A 62 -19.07 5.99 16.41
CA LEU A 62 -18.72 7.41 16.50
C LEU A 62 -19.94 8.32 16.73
N ILE A 63 -21.15 7.76 16.68
CA ILE A 63 -22.45 8.43 16.89
C ILE A 63 -23.10 7.80 18.10
#